data_AF-A0A352B9V4-F1
#
_entry.id   AF-A0A352B9V4-F1
#
_cell.length_a   1.000
_cell.length_b   1.000
_cell.length_c   1.000
_cell.angle_alpha   90.00
_cell.angle_beta   90.00
_cell.angle_gamma   90.00
#
_symmetry.space_group_name_H-M   'P 1'
#
loop_
_entity.id
_entity.type
_entity.pdbx_description
1 polymer ?
#
loop_
_entity_poly.entity_id
_entity_poly.type
_entity_poly.pdbx_seq_one_letter_code
_entity_poly.pdbx_strand_id
1 'polypeptide(L)'
;MSYISILKSYLKALQEQYRNAKNSGQYTAELSYRMPIDTFVRALAKEFNPDDDIDVILEPTTQGRVGRPDWRIHNKDTMGIYGYIESKGLSEEPFDTKPYAAQIKKYLTLGHKLIITDGIDFVFCFDKDRAPTVISVIGKDKMHVRDWSAQKIDSRFEVYMREFFNKPSPQQVNEEKLVELVAVRTRMLADDILELANIPIEEAINENEREVIALLQGMLALVYNHNDSNLRTGEVFADFTAQVIMFCLLYAHRVLCEPDDSPAEKERKIKAYIKEDLTEGESLTPFRNLMLYLRDHADKSFFINQRIDECIKFLSFIRMTDQQLLNPDYHKLFELFLSKYDAKSRFDFGAYYTPKVLADFVVKLTNHVVAQNFPGKSIYDDGNTIIDPCCGTGSFMEELICHDPGDGSYNLCGI
;
A
#
# COMPACT_ATOMS: atom_id res chain seq x y z
N MET A 1 -2.31 3.64 29.72
CA MET A 1 -1.86 3.02 30.99
C MET A 1 -0.44 3.49 31.16
N SER A 2 -0.05 4.18 32.23
CA SER A 2 1.30 4.78 32.24
C SER A 2 2.39 3.75 31.90
N TYR A 3 3.36 4.14 31.08
CA TYR A 3 4.49 3.30 30.65
C TYR A 3 5.10 2.44 31.78
N ILE A 4 5.29 3.04 32.97
CA ILE A 4 5.82 2.33 34.15
C ILE A 4 4.89 1.21 34.62
N SER A 5 3.56 1.40 34.56
CA SER A 5 2.59 0.35 34.90
C SER A 5 2.68 -0.81 33.91
N ILE A 6 2.80 -0.52 32.62
CA ILE A 6 2.94 -1.54 31.57
C ILE A 6 4.19 -2.38 31.82
N LEU A 7 5.32 -1.72 32.09
CA LEU A 7 6.60 -2.39 32.28
C LEU A 7 6.65 -3.20 33.58
N LYS A 8 6.02 -2.72 34.66
CA LYS A 8 5.87 -3.51 35.90
C LYS A 8 5.03 -4.76 35.68
N SER A 9 3.92 -4.67 34.95
CA SER A 9 3.10 -5.83 34.60
C SER A 9 3.87 -6.83 33.74
N TYR A 10 4.63 -6.35 32.76
CA TYR A 10 5.52 -7.17 31.94
C TYR A 10 6.54 -7.93 32.79
N LEU A 11 7.26 -7.24 33.68
CA LEU A 11 8.27 -7.87 34.54
C LEU A 11 7.68 -8.92 35.48
N LYS A 12 6.47 -8.71 36.01
CA LYS A 12 5.77 -9.72 36.82
C LYS A 12 5.45 -10.97 36.01
N ALA A 13 4.84 -10.79 34.84
CA ALA A 13 4.48 -11.89 33.95
C ALA A 13 5.72 -12.66 33.48
N LEU A 14 6.77 -11.96 33.08
CA LEU A 14 8.02 -12.58 32.65
C LEU A 14 8.71 -13.35 33.80
N GLN A 15 8.75 -12.77 35.00
CA GLN A 15 9.33 -13.44 36.17
C GLN A 15 8.58 -14.73 36.54
N GLU A 16 7.25 -14.72 36.44
CA GLU A 16 6.42 -15.90 36.68
C GLU A 16 6.75 -17.01 35.68
N GLN A 17 6.83 -16.68 34.38
CA GLN A 17 7.24 -17.64 33.35
C GLN A 17 8.68 -18.15 33.61
N TYR A 18 9.61 -17.28 34.01
CA TYR A 18 10.97 -17.68 34.32
C TYR A 18 11.05 -18.69 35.48
N ARG A 19 10.30 -18.44 36.56
CA ARG A 19 10.22 -19.36 37.70
C ARG A 19 9.60 -20.69 37.34
N ASN A 20 8.52 -20.68 36.57
CA ASN A 20 7.86 -21.90 36.11
C ASN A 20 8.81 -22.75 35.26
N ALA A 21 9.60 -22.11 34.39
CA ALA A 21 10.62 -22.79 33.61
C ALA A 21 11.71 -23.42 34.48
N LYS A 22 12.26 -22.66 35.44
CA LYS A 22 13.32 -23.12 36.34
C LYS A 22 12.88 -24.24 37.27
N ASN A 23 11.61 -24.23 37.70
CA ASN A 23 11.07 -25.22 38.65
C ASN A 23 10.62 -26.53 37.99
N SER A 24 10.10 -26.48 36.76
CA SER A 24 9.53 -27.67 36.10
C SER A 24 10.51 -28.37 35.16
N GLY A 25 11.50 -27.65 34.59
CA GLY A 25 12.36 -28.16 33.52
C GLY A 25 11.63 -28.53 32.22
N GLN A 26 10.32 -28.23 32.13
CA GLN A 26 9.44 -28.58 30.99
C GLN A 26 9.22 -27.43 30.02
N TYR A 27 9.85 -26.27 30.25
CA TYR A 27 9.69 -25.09 29.42
C TYR A 27 10.74 -25.08 28.30
N THR A 28 10.29 -24.82 27.08
CA THR A 28 11.21 -24.41 26.01
C THR A 28 11.64 -22.98 26.30
N ALA A 29 12.95 -22.76 26.43
CA ALA A 29 13.53 -21.49 26.88
C ALA A 29 13.23 -20.29 25.95
N GLU A 30 12.57 -20.47 24.82
CA GLU A 30 12.27 -19.39 23.87
C GLU A 30 10.76 -19.12 23.75
N LEU A 31 9.93 -20.17 23.58
CA LEU A 31 8.51 -19.99 23.24
C LEU A 31 7.66 -19.46 24.39
N SER A 32 7.97 -19.88 25.62
CA SER A 32 7.15 -19.54 26.79
C SER A 32 7.24 -18.07 27.20
N TYR A 33 8.28 -17.35 26.75
CA TYR A 33 8.47 -15.93 27.06
C TYR A 33 7.85 -14.99 26.02
N ARG A 34 7.36 -15.54 24.89
CA ARG A 34 6.75 -14.75 23.82
C ARG A 34 5.46 -14.08 24.24
N MET A 35 4.62 -14.74 25.05
CA MET A 35 3.33 -14.16 25.48
C MET A 35 3.47 -12.89 26.35
N PRO A 36 4.34 -12.85 27.38
CA PRO A 36 4.66 -11.61 28.08
C PRO A 36 5.17 -10.51 27.14
N ILE A 37 6.04 -10.84 26.20
CA ILE A 37 6.60 -9.86 25.24
C ILE A 37 5.51 -9.33 24.31
N ASP A 38 4.66 -10.18 23.73
CA ASP A 38 3.58 -9.76 22.84
C ASP A 38 2.61 -8.80 23.54
N THR A 39 2.16 -9.17 24.74
CA THR A 39 1.27 -8.32 25.56
C THR A 39 1.92 -6.97 25.86
N PHE A 40 3.21 -6.99 26.19
CA PHE A 40 3.99 -5.80 26.47
C PHE A 40 4.13 -4.88 25.25
N VAL A 41 4.50 -5.42 24.09
CA VAL A 41 4.70 -4.67 22.86
C VAL A 41 3.38 -4.05 22.38
N ARG A 42 2.26 -4.79 22.45
CA ARG A 42 0.92 -4.24 22.16
C ARG A 42 0.55 -3.07 23.08
N ALA A 43 0.81 -3.23 24.38
CA ALA A 43 0.51 -2.18 25.35
C ALA A 43 1.37 -0.92 25.10
N LEU A 44 2.65 -1.09 24.74
CA LEU A 44 3.52 0.03 24.38
C LEU A 44 3.12 0.70 23.07
N ALA A 45 2.72 -0.07 22.05
CA ALA A 45 2.23 0.48 20.79
C ALA A 45 1.08 1.48 21.03
N LYS A 46 0.08 1.06 21.82
CA LYS A 46 -1.08 1.88 22.20
C LYS A 46 -0.71 3.07 23.10
N GLU A 47 0.23 2.90 24.03
CA GLU A 47 0.64 3.98 24.93
C GLU A 47 1.48 5.05 24.23
N PHE A 48 2.30 4.66 23.24
CA PHE A 48 3.19 5.58 22.55
C PHE A 48 2.56 6.24 21.34
N ASN A 49 1.63 5.57 20.66
CA ASN A 49 0.89 6.11 19.52
C ASN A 49 -0.62 5.86 19.73
N PRO A 50 -1.28 6.64 20.59
CA PRO A 50 -2.71 6.43 20.91
C PRO A 50 -3.64 6.71 19.73
N ASP A 51 -3.19 7.51 18.76
CA ASP A 51 -3.95 7.94 17.59
C ASP A 51 -3.68 7.08 16.34
N ASP A 52 -2.70 6.17 16.40
CA ASP A 52 -2.37 5.26 15.30
C ASP A 52 -2.96 3.86 15.55
N ASP A 53 -3.52 3.23 14.51
CA ASP A 53 -3.87 1.81 14.55
C ASP A 53 -2.62 0.96 14.23
N ILE A 54 -1.94 0.46 15.26
CA ILE A 54 -0.70 -0.32 15.12
C ILE A 54 -1.00 -1.81 15.32
N ASP A 55 -0.73 -2.59 14.27
CA ASP A 55 -0.75 -4.04 14.33
C ASP A 55 0.60 -4.60 14.80
N VAL A 56 0.54 -5.37 15.88
CA VAL A 56 1.62 -6.23 16.36
C VAL A 56 1.27 -7.65 15.95
N ILE A 57 2.01 -8.23 15.02
CA ILE A 57 1.79 -9.60 14.54
C ILE A 57 2.87 -10.50 15.12
N LEU A 58 2.48 -11.45 15.97
CA LEU A 58 3.31 -12.56 16.42
C LEU A 58 3.34 -13.65 15.34
N GLU A 59 4.53 -14.14 15.03
CA GLU A 59 4.82 -15.13 13.99
C GLU A 59 4.22 -14.81 12.62
N PRO A 60 4.55 -13.64 12.03
CA PRO A 60 4.07 -13.27 10.71
C PRO A 60 4.43 -14.31 9.64
N THR A 61 3.73 -14.25 8.50
CA THR A 61 4.13 -15.00 7.30
C THR A 61 5.51 -14.55 6.81
N THR A 62 6.11 -15.25 5.84
CA THR A 62 7.42 -14.86 5.30
C THR A 62 7.41 -13.44 4.74
N GLN A 63 8.27 -12.57 5.27
CA GLN A 63 8.39 -11.15 4.95
C GLN A 63 9.41 -10.91 3.83
N GLY A 64 9.27 -11.64 2.73
CA GLY A 64 10.19 -11.55 1.58
C GLY A 64 11.65 -11.77 1.99
N ARG A 65 12.52 -10.80 1.67
CA ARG A 65 13.96 -10.88 2.00
C ARG A 65 14.23 -10.89 3.50
N VAL A 66 13.36 -10.31 4.33
CA VAL A 66 13.52 -10.28 5.81
C VAL A 66 13.46 -11.69 6.41
N GLY A 67 12.68 -12.59 5.82
CA GLY A 67 12.44 -13.93 6.37
C GLY A 67 11.24 -13.94 7.32
N ARG A 68 11.28 -14.77 8.37
CA ARG A 68 10.18 -14.91 9.34
C ARG A 68 10.64 -14.41 10.72
N PRO A 69 10.45 -13.12 11.04
CA PRO A 69 10.68 -12.60 12.39
C PRO A 69 9.70 -13.19 13.40
N ASP A 70 9.99 -13.05 14.69
CA ASP A 70 9.04 -13.41 15.74
C ASP A 70 7.90 -12.38 15.84
N TRP A 71 8.20 -11.07 15.72
CA TRP A 71 7.18 -10.04 15.61
C TRP A 71 7.43 -9.08 14.46
N ARG A 72 6.33 -8.69 13.78
CA ARG A 72 6.27 -7.53 12.89
C ARG A 72 5.35 -6.48 13.49
N ILE A 73 5.81 -5.23 13.53
CA ILE A 73 5.04 -4.09 14.03
C ILE A 73 4.87 -3.08 12.88
N HIS A 74 3.63 -2.81 12.49
CA HIS A 74 3.33 -1.86 11.42
C HIS A 74 2.03 -1.10 11.68
N ASN A 75 1.89 0.06 11.06
CA ASN A 75 0.64 0.81 11.03
C ASN A 75 -0.34 0.12 10.07
N LYS A 76 -1.60 -0.07 10.47
CA LYS A 76 -2.58 -0.86 9.72
C LYS A 76 -3.05 -0.20 8.42
N ASP A 77 -3.13 1.13 8.40
CA ASP A 77 -3.63 1.88 7.25
C ASP A 77 -2.51 2.11 6.23
N THR A 78 -1.44 2.78 6.66
CA THR A 78 -0.29 3.12 5.82
C THR A 78 0.57 1.90 5.50
N MET A 79 0.46 0.84 6.30
CA MET A 79 1.31 -0.36 6.24
C MET A 79 2.81 -0.08 6.47
N GLY A 80 3.15 1.12 6.97
CA GLY A 80 4.51 1.50 7.35
C GLY A 80 5.03 0.67 8.52
N ILE A 81 6.29 0.21 8.43
CA ILE A 81 6.87 -0.75 9.38
C ILE A 81 7.66 -0.02 10.46
N TYR A 82 7.18 -0.03 11.70
CA TYR A 82 7.93 0.52 12.84
C TYR A 82 9.19 -0.30 13.13
N GLY A 83 9.11 -1.62 12.99
CA GLY A 83 10.25 -2.52 13.06
C GLY A 83 9.87 -3.95 13.35
N TYR A 84 10.89 -4.74 13.66
CA TYR A 84 10.79 -6.16 13.97
C TYR A 84 11.37 -6.47 15.33
N ILE A 85 10.87 -7.53 15.96
CA ILE A 85 11.41 -8.05 17.22
C ILE A 85 11.76 -9.52 17.04
N GLU A 86 12.92 -9.91 17.56
CA GLU A 86 13.45 -11.26 17.59
C GLU A 86 13.68 -11.65 19.05
N SER A 87 12.98 -12.70 19.51
CA SER A 87 13.20 -13.29 20.83
C SER A 87 14.35 -14.29 20.79
N LYS A 88 15.05 -14.38 21.91
CA LYS A 88 16.07 -15.39 22.20
C LYS A 88 15.80 -15.97 23.58
N GLY A 89 16.50 -17.06 23.89
CA GLY A 89 16.37 -17.70 25.19
C GLY A 89 16.79 -16.76 26.34
N LEU A 90 15.97 -16.72 27.39
CA LEU A 90 16.23 -15.89 28.55
C LEU A 90 17.48 -16.36 29.30
N SER A 91 18.43 -15.44 29.54
CA SER A 91 19.75 -15.72 30.11
C SER A 91 20.04 -14.86 31.34
N GLU A 92 20.79 -15.41 32.31
CA GLU A 92 21.36 -14.63 33.43
C GLU A 92 22.68 -13.94 33.05
N GLU A 93 23.32 -14.35 31.96
CA GLU A 93 24.54 -13.73 31.44
C GLU A 93 24.25 -12.45 30.61
N PRO A 94 25.21 -11.52 30.50
CA PRO A 94 25.09 -10.36 29.61
C PRO A 94 24.82 -10.77 28.16
N PHE A 95 23.93 -10.05 27.48
CA PHE A 95 23.56 -10.37 26.10
C PHE A 95 24.73 -10.17 25.10
N ASP A 96 25.15 -11.24 24.43
CA ASP A 96 26.15 -11.18 23.35
C ASP A 96 25.48 -10.93 21.98
N THR A 97 25.85 -9.82 21.34
CA THR A 97 25.32 -9.41 20.03
C THR A 97 26.06 -10.03 18.85
N LYS A 98 27.29 -10.54 19.05
CA LYS A 98 28.16 -11.03 17.97
C LYS A 98 27.51 -12.13 17.12
N PRO A 99 26.82 -13.14 17.68
CA PRO A 99 26.19 -14.20 16.89
C PRO A 99 25.12 -13.67 15.93
N TYR A 100 24.53 -12.52 16.25
CA TYR A 100 23.41 -11.93 15.51
C TYR A 100 23.84 -10.82 14.54
N ALA A 101 25.14 -10.57 14.36
CA ALA A 101 25.64 -9.48 13.50
C ALA A 101 25.14 -9.58 12.05
N ALA A 102 25.07 -10.79 11.49
CA ALA A 102 24.55 -11.01 10.14
C ALA A 102 23.04 -10.72 10.06
N GLN A 103 22.27 -11.11 11.09
CA GLN A 103 20.84 -10.84 11.19
C GLN A 103 20.61 -9.33 11.33
N ILE A 104 21.30 -8.64 12.22
CA ILE A 104 21.22 -7.19 12.40
C ILE A 104 21.51 -6.47 11.08
N LYS A 105 22.63 -6.81 10.43
CA LYS A 105 23.01 -6.21 9.14
C LYS A 105 21.91 -6.38 8.09
N LYS A 106 21.26 -7.55 8.05
CA LYS A 106 20.19 -7.86 7.10
C LYS A 106 19.00 -6.92 7.26
N TYR A 107 18.46 -6.77 8.47
CA TYR A 107 17.31 -5.89 8.73
C TYR A 107 17.64 -4.42 8.43
N LEU A 108 18.81 -3.94 8.87
CA LEU A 108 19.24 -2.55 8.68
C LEU A 108 19.51 -2.23 7.20
N THR A 109 20.03 -3.18 6.41
CA THR A 109 20.23 -3.00 4.96
C THR A 109 18.90 -2.86 4.22
N LEU A 110 17.84 -3.47 4.74
CA LEU A 110 16.46 -3.34 4.22
C LEU A 110 15.77 -2.07 4.74
N GLY A 111 16.44 -1.25 5.55
CA GLY A 111 15.89 -0.01 6.10
C GLY A 111 14.95 -0.20 7.29
N HIS A 112 14.96 -1.36 7.93
CA HIS A 112 14.06 -1.68 9.03
C HIS A 112 14.78 -1.71 10.38
N LYS A 113 14.13 -1.16 11.40
CA LYS A 113 14.58 -1.28 12.79
C LYS A 113 14.38 -2.70 13.31
N LEU A 114 15.29 -3.11 14.18
CA LEU A 114 15.28 -4.42 14.82
C LEU A 114 15.52 -4.28 16.32
N ILE A 115 14.74 -5.02 17.09
CA ILE A 115 15.03 -5.31 18.50
C ILE A 115 15.35 -6.80 18.60
N ILE A 116 16.48 -7.13 19.21
CA ILE A 116 16.75 -8.51 19.64
C ILE A 116 16.69 -8.53 21.16
N THR A 117 15.98 -9.48 21.74
CA THR A 117 15.79 -9.52 23.19
C THR A 117 15.76 -10.93 23.74
N ASP A 118 16.27 -11.09 24.96
CA ASP A 118 16.06 -12.29 25.78
C ASP A 118 14.98 -12.09 26.86
N GLY A 119 14.23 -10.98 26.77
CA GLY A 119 13.20 -10.56 27.72
C GLY A 119 13.69 -9.62 28.84
N ILE A 120 14.99 -9.57 29.12
CA ILE A 120 15.55 -8.61 30.09
C ILE A 120 16.46 -7.61 29.39
N ASP A 121 17.35 -8.10 28.54
CA ASP A 121 18.21 -7.27 27.69
C ASP A 121 17.53 -7.04 26.35
N PHE A 122 17.54 -5.79 25.90
CA PHE A 122 17.01 -5.37 24.61
C PHE A 122 18.13 -4.70 23.82
N VAL A 123 18.44 -5.28 22.67
CA VAL A 123 19.43 -4.80 21.71
C VAL A 123 18.70 -3.98 20.65
N PHE A 124 18.81 -2.67 20.75
CA PHE A 124 18.19 -1.74 19.83
C PHE A 124 19.09 -1.49 18.63
N CYS A 125 18.61 -1.84 17.44
CA CYS A 125 19.29 -1.67 16.16
C CYS A 125 18.42 -0.79 15.25
N PHE A 126 18.74 0.49 15.10
CA PHE A 126 17.86 1.44 14.37
C PHE A 126 18.38 1.89 13.02
N ASP A 127 19.70 1.99 12.86
CA ASP A 127 20.33 2.47 11.65
C ASP A 127 21.61 1.68 11.37
N LYS A 128 21.94 1.45 10.10
CA LYS A 128 23.19 0.81 9.64
C LYS A 128 24.44 1.57 10.10
N ASP A 129 24.33 2.88 10.28
CA ASP A 129 25.42 3.78 10.65
C ASP A 129 25.50 4.01 12.18
N ARG A 130 24.56 3.44 12.95
CA ARG A 130 24.52 3.51 14.41
C ARG A 130 24.82 2.14 15.03
N ALA A 131 25.79 2.09 15.94
CA ALA A 131 26.09 0.87 16.68
C ALA A 131 24.87 0.38 17.49
N PRO A 132 24.61 -0.94 17.56
CA PRO A 132 23.56 -1.49 18.41
C PRO A 132 23.73 -1.10 19.88
N THR A 133 22.64 -0.72 20.55
CA THR A 133 22.65 -0.37 21.97
C THR A 133 21.97 -1.48 22.77
N VAL A 134 22.67 -2.04 23.76
CA VAL A 134 22.08 -2.99 24.73
C VAL A 134 21.57 -2.23 25.94
N ILE A 135 20.30 -2.43 26.29
CA ILE A 135 19.68 -1.88 27.49
C ILE A 135 19.00 -3.02 28.25
N SER A 136 19.41 -3.22 29.49
CA SER A 136 18.74 -4.11 30.42
C SER A 136 17.59 -3.38 31.10
N VAL A 137 16.38 -3.93 31.01
CA VAL A 137 15.19 -3.36 31.68
C VAL A 137 15.42 -3.31 33.19
N ILE A 138 16.01 -4.39 33.73
CA ILE A 138 16.56 -4.51 35.08
C ILE A 138 17.96 -5.13 34.97
N GLY A 139 18.84 -4.87 35.95
CA GLY A 139 20.16 -5.50 35.95
C GLY A 139 20.08 -7.03 36.02
N LYS A 140 20.91 -7.74 35.24
CA LYS A 140 20.97 -9.21 35.20
C LYS A 140 21.27 -9.82 36.58
N ASP A 141 22.08 -9.15 37.38
CA ASP A 141 22.36 -9.50 38.79
C ASP A 141 21.11 -9.48 39.68
N LYS A 142 20.04 -8.80 39.24
CA LYS A 142 18.75 -8.75 39.95
C LYS A 142 17.79 -9.86 39.55
N MET A 143 18.14 -10.76 38.64
CA MET A 143 17.22 -11.84 38.23
C MET A 143 16.91 -12.82 39.37
N HIS A 144 17.78 -12.92 40.39
CA HIS A 144 17.56 -13.75 41.58
C HIS A 144 16.64 -13.13 42.65
N VAL A 145 16.23 -11.85 42.49
CA VAL A 145 15.39 -11.18 43.49
C VAL A 145 13.95 -11.67 43.46
N ARG A 146 13.23 -11.47 44.56
CA ARG A 146 11.84 -11.94 44.72
C ARG A 146 10.81 -11.20 43.86
N ASP A 147 11.09 -9.99 43.43
CA ASP A 147 10.15 -9.18 42.63
C ASP A 147 10.92 -8.32 41.62
N TRP A 148 10.83 -8.70 40.34
CA TRP A 148 11.45 -7.96 39.25
C TRP A 148 10.78 -6.60 39.04
N SER A 149 9.48 -6.47 39.30
CA SER A 149 8.70 -5.24 39.09
C SER A 149 8.97 -4.14 40.12
N ALA A 150 9.59 -4.49 41.25
CA ALA A 150 10.04 -3.55 42.27
C ALA A 150 11.45 -2.99 42.00
N GLN A 151 12.17 -3.52 41.01
CA GLN A 151 13.53 -3.06 40.71
C GLN A 151 13.53 -1.70 40.01
N LYS A 152 14.65 -0.98 40.15
CA LYS A 152 14.86 0.26 39.42
C LYS A 152 15.01 -0.05 37.93
N ILE A 153 14.14 0.55 37.12
CA ILE A 153 14.11 0.43 35.67
C ILE A 153 15.15 1.39 35.06
N ASP A 154 15.85 0.97 34.02
CA ASP A 154 16.72 1.86 33.23
C ASP A 154 15.87 2.87 32.46
N SER A 155 16.05 4.17 32.74
CA SER A 155 15.29 5.24 32.09
C SER A 155 15.58 5.36 30.59
N ARG A 156 16.71 4.84 30.11
CA ARG A 156 17.03 4.80 28.67
C ARG A 156 16.08 3.87 27.91
N PHE A 157 15.50 2.88 28.57
CA PHE A 157 14.61 1.92 27.92
C PHE A 157 13.39 2.60 27.29
N GLU A 158 12.77 3.55 27.99
CA GLU A 158 11.62 4.29 27.47
C GLU A 158 12.00 5.09 26.21
N VAL A 159 13.15 5.77 26.26
CA VAL A 159 13.64 6.60 25.16
C VAL A 159 13.81 5.77 23.89
N TYR A 160 14.45 4.61 24.01
CA TYR A 160 14.70 3.74 22.86
C TYR A 160 13.44 3.04 22.36
N MET A 161 12.53 2.62 23.24
CA MET A 161 11.25 2.06 22.77
C MET A 161 10.38 3.12 22.08
N ARG A 162 10.35 4.37 22.57
CA ARG A 162 9.69 5.48 21.87
C ARG A 162 10.34 5.74 20.50
N GLU A 163 11.67 5.68 20.43
CA GLU A 163 12.38 5.81 19.15
C GLU A 163 12.04 4.67 18.18
N PHE A 164 11.91 3.43 18.66
CA PHE A 164 11.48 2.28 17.86
C PHE A 164 10.09 2.53 17.24
N PHE A 165 9.15 2.98 18.06
CA PHE A 165 7.76 3.28 17.67
C PHE A 165 7.55 4.62 16.96
N ASN A 166 8.60 5.38 16.66
CA ASN A 166 8.51 6.64 15.92
C ASN A 166 8.96 6.45 14.47
N LYS A 167 8.48 7.24 13.50
CA LYS A 167 8.95 7.23 12.11
C LYS A 167 9.01 5.80 11.49
N PRO A 168 7.86 5.22 11.16
CA PRO A 168 7.84 3.93 10.47
C PRO A 168 8.63 3.99 9.16
N SER A 169 9.22 2.86 8.79
CA SER A 169 9.97 2.69 7.55
C SER A 169 9.04 2.27 6.39
N PRO A 170 9.31 2.74 5.15
CA PRO A 170 8.63 2.22 3.96
C PRO A 170 8.86 0.73 3.79
N GLN A 171 7.96 0.06 3.08
CA GLN A 171 8.08 -1.36 2.74
C GLN A 171 8.11 -1.58 1.24
N GLN A 172 8.77 -2.67 0.83
CA GLN A 172 8.69 -3.17 -0.53
C GLN A 172 7.58 -4.22 -0.61
N VAL A 173 6.66 -4.05 -1.56
CA VAL A 173 5.62 -5.02 -1.88
C VAL A 173 5.76 -5.43 -3.34
N ASN A 174 5.40 -6.67 -3.65
CA ASN A 174 5.37 -7.12 -5.03
C ASN A 174 4.17 -6.49 -5.77
N GLU A 175 4.20 -6.59 -7.10
CA GLU A 175 3.20 -6.00 -7.98
C GLU A 175 1.78 -6.46 -7.66
N GLU A 176 1.62 -7.77 -7.47
CA GLU A 176 0.32 -8.36 -7.16
C GLU A 176 -0.26 -7.84 -5.85
N LYS A 177 0.56 -7.76 -4.79
CA LYS A 177 0.08 -7.31 -3.49
C LYS A 177 -0.24 -5.82 -3.49
N LEU A 178 0.54 -5.00 -4.21
CA LEU A 178 0.22 -3.58 -4.39
C LEU A 178 -1.15 -3.41 -5.03
N VAL A 179 -1.37 -4.09 -6.17
CA VAL A 179 -2.63 -4.02 -6.91
C VAL A 179 -3.82 -4.54 -6.09
N GLU A 180 -3.64 -5.65 -5.36
CA GLU A 180 -4.67 -6.18 -4.46
C GLU A 180 -5.06 -5.16 -3.38
N LEU A 181 -4.08 -4.49 -2.75
CA LEU A 181 -4.33 -3.51 -1.71
C LEU A 181 -4.98 -2.22 -2.23
N VAL A 182 -4.70 -1.83 -3.48
CA VAL A 182 -5.39 -0.72 -4.16
C VAL A 182 -6.82 -1.14 -4.54
N ALA A 183 -7.03 -2.37 -5.00
CA ALA A 183 -8.36 -2.89 -5.34
C ALA A 183 -9.29 -2.93 -4.11
N VAL A 184 -8.79 -3.36 -2.94
CA VAL A 184 -9.56 -3.32 -1.69
C VAL A 184 -10.00 -1.90 -1.36
N ARG A 185 -9.10 -0.92 -1.44
CA ARG A 185 -9.42 0.51 -1.19
C ARG A 185 -10.41 1.06 -2.20
N THR A 186 -10.29 0.63 -3.46
CA THR A 186 -11.24 1.00 -4.50
C THR A 186 -12.63 0.51 -4.15
N ARG A 187 -12.77 -0.75 -3.70
CA ARG A 187 -14.08 -1.31 -3.34
C ARG A 187 -14.70 -0.55 -2.19
N MET A 188 -13.90 -0.24 -1.17
CA MET A 188 -14.36 0.56 -0.03
C MET A 188 -14.86 1.95 -0.46
N LEU A 189 -14.18 2.62 -1.41
CA LEU A 189 -14.63 3.90 -1.93
C LEU A 189 -15.90 3.74 -2.80
N ALA A 190 -15.99 2.68 -3.60
CA ALA A 190 -17.19 2.40 -4.40
C ALA A 190 -18.41 2.15 -3.51
N ASP A 191 -18.24 1.34 -2.45
CA ASP A 191 -19.29 1.09 -1.46
C ASP A 191 -19.76 2.42 -0.82
N ASP A 192 -18.82 3.28 -0.36
CA ASP A 192 -19.15 4.58 0.23
C ASP A 192 -19.88 5.52 -0.77
N ILE A 193 -19.50 5.52 -2.05
CA ILE A 193 -20.17 6.33 -3.09
C ILE A 193 -21.57 5.79 -3.37
N LEU A 194 -21.71 4.47 -3.46
CA LEU A 194 -22.96 3.79 -3.78
C LEU A 194 -24.04 4.06 -2.72
N GLU A 195 -23.66 4.15 -1.44
CA GLU A 195 -24.58 4.48 -0.34
C GLU A 195 -25.35 5.78 -0.60
N LEU A 196 -24.72 6.76 -1.26
CA LEU A 196 -25.30 8.09 -1.50
C LEU A 196 -25.74 8.31 -2.95
N ALA A 197 -25.17 7.58 -3.91
CA ALA A 197 -25.40 7.80 -5.34
C ALA A 197 -26.86 7.61 -5.79
N ASN A 198 -27.62 6.78 -5.07
CA ASN A 198 -29.02 6.48 -5.40
C ASN A 198 -30.03 7.29 -4.58
N ILE A 199 -29.59 8.14 -3.65
CA ILE A 199 -30.47 8.96 -2.83
C ILE A 199 -30.92 10.18 -3.64
N PRO A 200 -32.23 10.40 -3.86
CA PRO A 200 -32.72 11.64 -4.45
C PRO A 200 -32.32 12.84 -3.59
N ILE A 201 -31.96 13.97 -4.21
CA ILE A 201 -31.51 15.16 -3.47
C ILE A 201 -32.59 15.70 -2.52
N GLU A 202 -33.86 15.40 -2.79
CA GLU A 202 -35.02 15.73 -1.96
C GLU A 202 -35.14 14.87 -0.69
N GLU A 203 -34.49 13.70 -0.66
CA GLU A 203 -34.52 12.75 0.46
C GLU A 203 -33.33 12.92 1.43
N ALA A 204 -32.43 13.86 1.16
CA ALA A 204 -31.28 14.16 2.01
C ALA A 204 -31.71 14.51 3.45
N ILE A 205 -31.06 13.89 4.45
CA ILE A 205 -31.45 14.05 5.86
C ILE A 205 -30.90 15.35 6.47
N ASN A 206 -29.90 15.96 5.84
CA ASN A 206 -29.30 17.24 6.23
C ASN A 206 -28.62 17.94 5.03
N GLU A 207 -28.22 19.20 5.22
CA GLU A 207 -27.61 20.00 4.14
C GLU A 207 -26.27 19.42 3.66
N ASN A 208 -25.46 18.83 4.54
CA ASN A 208 -24.18 18.22 4.15
C ASN A 208 -24.39 17.04 3.20
N GLU A 209 -25.36 16.16 3.51
CA GLU A 209 -25.71 15.03 2.64
C GLU A 209 -26.27 15.52 1.30
N ARG A 210 -27.08 16.57 1.32
CA ARG A 210 -27.62 17.19 0.11
C ARG A 210 -26.52 17.72 -0.81
N GLU A 211 -25.48 18.35 -0.24
CA GLU A 211 -24.32 18.82 -0.97
C GLU A 211 -23.48 17.68 -1.56
N VAL A 212 -23.33 16.58 -0.84
CA VAL A 212 -22.67 15.36 -1.32
C VAL A 212 -23.44 14.76 -2.50
N ILE A 213 -24.76 14.62 -2.39
CA ILE A 213 -25.60 14.09 -3.47
C ILE A 213 -25.48 14.98 -4.72
N ALA A 214 -25.50 16.29 -4.57
CA ALA A 214 -25.32 17.23 -5.68
C ALA A 214 -23.93 17.09 -6.35
N LEU A 215 -22.88 16.89 -5.56
CA LEU A 215 -21.53 16.59 -6.07
C LEU A 215 -21.53 15.30 -6.90
N LEU A 216 -22.11 14.22 -6.37
CA LEU A 216 -22.18 12.93 -7.07
C LEU A 216 -22.97 13.05 -8.38
N GLN A 217 -24.07 13.81 -8.41
CA GLN A 217 -24.81 14.10 -9.64
C GLN A 217 -23.98 14.89 -10.66
N GLY A 218 -23.16 15.84 -10.21
CA GLY A 218 -22.22 16.57 -11.06
C GLY A 218 -21.14 15.67 -11.66
N MET A 219 -20.56 14.78 -10.86
CA MET A 219 -19.61 13.76 -11.32
C MET A 219 -20.28 12.81 -12.33
N LEU A 220 -21.52 12.42 -12.08
CA LEU A 220 -22.31 11.55 -12.95
C LEU A 220 -22.51 12.16 -14.34
N ALA A 221 -22.70 13.49 -14.43
CA ALA A 221 -22.76 14.19 -15.71
C ALA A 221 -21.41 14.22 -16.46
N LEU A 222 -20.28 14.28 -15.75
CA LEU A 222 -18.94 14.17 -16.35
C LEU A 222 -18.69 12.75 -16.88
N VAL A 223 -19.15 11.74 -16.15
CA VAL A 223 -18.99 10.33 -16.51
C VAL A 223 -19.90 9.96 -17.69
N TYR A 224 -21.21 10.20 -17.61
CA TYR A 224 -22.21 9.73 -18.58
C TYR A 224 -22.44 10.63 -19.79
N ASN A 225 -21.48 11.47 -20.16
CA ASN A 225 -21.53 12.17 -21.45
C ASN A 225 -21.32 11.20 -22.66
N HIS A 226 -21.41 9.89 -22.44
CA HIS A 226 -21.42 8.81 -23.44
C HIS A 226 -22.82 8.15 -23.55
N ASN A 227 -23.11 7.56 -24.71
CA ASN A 227 -24.46 7.25 -25.19
C ASN A 227 -25.12 5.97 -24.64
N ASP A 228 -24.49 5.19 -23.75
CA ASP A 228 -25.11 3.96 -23.24
C ASP A 228 -25.96 4.24 -22.00
N SER A 229 -27.28 4.04 -22.11
CA SER A 229 -28.24 4.20 -21.01
C SER A 229 -28.23 3.04 -20.02
N ASN A 230 -27.79 1.84 -20.43
CA ASN A 230 -27.74 0.65 -19.56
C ASN A 230 -26.58 0.71 -18.57
N LEU A 231 -25.56 1.51 -18.87
CA LEU A 231 -24.45 1.79 -17.96
C LEU A 231 -24.78 2.85 -16.91
N ARG A 232 -25.98 3.45 -16.94
CA ARG A 232 -26.38 4.57 -16.06
C ARG A 232 -27.04 4.10 -14.76
N THR A 233 -26.37 3.23 -14.02
CA THR A 233 -26.80 2.83 -12.67
C THR A 233 -25.91 3.46 -11.60
N GLY A 234 -26.41 3.56 -10.36
CA GLY A 234 -25.59 4.02 -9.23
C GLY A 234 -24.40 3.10 -8.95
N GLU A 235 -24.55 1.80 -9.18
CA GLU A 235 -23.48 0.80 -9.03
C GLU A 235 -22.36 1.02 -10.05
N VAL A 236 -22.68 1.10 -11.34
CA VAL A 236 -21.69 1.35 -12.40
C VAL A 236 -21.03 2.72 -12.21
N PHE A 237 -21.79 3.74 -11.79
CA PHE A 237 -21.24 5.05 -11.48
C PHE A 237 -20.24 5.00 -10.32
N ALA A 238 -20.60 4.34 -9.22
CA ALA A 238 -19.76 4.24 -8.03
C ALA A 238 -18.47 3.48 -8.33
N ASP A 239 -18.58 2.34 -9.01
CA ASP A 239 -17.44 1.53 -9.45
C ASP A 239 -16.50 2.32 -10.35
N PHE A 240 -17.03 2.93 -11.41
CA PHE A 240 -16.22 3.69 -12.36
C PHE A 240 -15.50 4.86 -11.67
N THR A 241 -16.24 5.61 -10.85
CA THR A 241 -15.71 6.76 -10.12
C THR A 241 -14.59 6.36 -9.18
N ALA A 242 -14.80 5.32 -8.37
CA ALA A 242 -13.79 4.83 -7.45
C ALA A 242 -12.54 4.33 -8.19
N GLN A 243 -12.72 3.60 -9.28
CA GLN A 243 -11.61 3.12 -10.12
C GLN A 243 -10.80 4.29 -10.69
N VAL A 244 -11.45 5.29 -11.30
CA VAL A 244 -10.77 6.47 -11.85
C VAL A 244 -9.92 7.17 -10.79
N ILE A 245 -10.50 7.40 -9.61
CA ILE A 245 -9.79 8.07 -8.49
C ILE A 245 -8.58 7.24 -8.07
N MET A 246 -8.74 5.95 -7.79
CA MET A 246 -7.68 5.10 -7.25
C MET A 246 -6.57 4.82 -8.28
N PHE A 247 -6.92 4.65 -9.55
CA PHE A 247 -5.93 4.53 -10.62
C PHE A 247 -5.16 5.82 -10.86
N CYS A 248 -5.81 6.99 -10.72
CA CYS A 248 -5.12 8.28 -10.80
C CYS A 248 -4.04 8.39 -9.70
N LEU A 249 -4.35 7.96 -8.47
CA LEU A 249 -3.38 7.92 -7.37
C LEU A 249 -2.24 6.92 -7.62
N LEU A 250 -2.57 5.72 -8.09
CA LEU A 250 -1.58 4.69 -8.41
C LEU A 250 -0.66 5.11 -9.56
N TYR A 251 -1.21 5.78 -10.58
CA TYR A 251 -0.45 6.36 -11.68
C TYR A 251 0.50 7.44 -11.18
N ALA A 252 0.01 8.39 -10.39
CA ALA A 252 0.82 9.46 -9.81
C ALA A 252 1.99 8.89 -8.98
N HIS A 253 1.74 7.87 -8.17
CA HIS A 253 2.78 7.18 -7.41
C HIS A 253 3.85 6.55 -8.33
N ARG A 254 3.44 5.86 -9.39
CA ARG A 254 4.39 5.19 -10.30
C ARG A 254 5.21 6.15 -11.15
N VAL A 255 4.60 7.23 -11.62
CA VAL A 255 5.23 8.12 -12.59
C VAL A 255 6.03 9.24 -11.93
N LEU A 256 5.65 9.65 -10.71
CA LEU A 256 6.26 10.82 -10.05
C LEU A 256 7.18 10.45 -8.88
N CYS A 257 6.95 9.30 -8.24
CA CYS A 257 7.71 8.91 -7.06
C CYS A 257 8.91 8.03 -7.41
N GLU A 258 10.06 8.39 -6.85
CA GLU A 258 11.29 7.62 -6.96
C GLU A 258 11.38 6.56 -5.85
N PRO A 259 12.15 5.47 -6.03
CA PRO A 259 12.35 4.45 -5.01
C PRO A 259 12.88 5.00 -3.68
N ASP A 260 13.69 6.06 -3.74
CA ASP A 260 14.39 6.63 -2.59
C ASP A 260 13.69 7.86 -1.98
N ASP A 261 12.57 8.32 -2.56
CA ASP A 261 11.75 9.36 -1.95
C ASP A 261 11.25 8.91 -0.57
N SER A 262 11.30 9.81 0.41
CA SER A 262 10.66 9.61 1.70
C SER A 262 9.12 9.57 1.58
N PRO A 263 8.40 8.95 2.54
CA PRO A 263 6.93 8.98 2.53
C PRO A 263 6.34 10.39 2.43
N ALA A 264 6.93 11.37 3.11
CA ALA A 264 6.47 12.75 3.04
C ALA A 264 6.64 13.35 1.64
N GLU A 265 7.72 13.03 0.93
CA GLU A 265 7.94 13.49 -0.45
C GLU A 265 6.98 12.83 -1.43
N LYS A 266 6.75 11.51 -1.30
CA LYS A 266 5.77 10.78 -2.12
C LYS A 266 4.36 11.32 -1.92
N GLU A 267 3.94 11.50 -0.67
CA GLU A 267 2.65 12.10 -0.35
C GLU A 267 2.52 13.50 -0.98
N ARG A 268 3.54 14.35 -0.85
CA ARG A 268 3.54 15.69 -1.45
C ARG A 268 3.41 15.63 -2.98
N LYS A 269 4.18 14.76 -3.64
CA LYS A 269 4.16 14.59 -5.11
C LYS A 269 2.79 14.13 -5.61
N ILE A 270 2.21 13.11 -4.98
CA ILE A 270 0.89 12.59 -5.36
C ILE A 270 -0.19 13.65 -5.11
N LYS A 271 -0.15 14.36 -3.97
CA LYS A 271 -1.09 15.45 -3.67
C LYS A 271 -0.99 16.61 -4.64
N ALA A 272 0.23 16.98 -5.06
CA ALA A 272 0.44 18.02 -6.06
C ALA A 272 -0.22 17.61 -7.39
N TYR A 273 0.03 16.40 -7.88
CA TYR A 273 -0.53 15.91 -9.14
C TYR A 273 -2.06 15.95 -9.21
N ILE A 274 -2.75 15.62 -8.12
CA ILE A 274 -4.22 15.63 -8.11
C ILE A 274 -4.83 17.01 -7.83
N LYS A 275 -4.01 18.00 -7.48
CA LYS A 275 -4.48 19.35 -7.09
C LYS A 275 -4.02 20.47 -8.03
N GLU A 276 -2.89 20.33 -8.70
CA GLU A 276 -2.37 21.33 -9.63
C GLU A 276 -3.26 21.41 -10.89
N ASP A 277 -3.29 22.56 -11.56
CA ASP A 277 -4.08 22.69 -12.78
C ASP A 277 -3.52 21.85 -13.94
N LEU A 278 -4.34 21.63 -14.96
CA LEU A 278 -3.92 20.91 -16.16
C LEU A 278 -2.99 21.78 -17.01
N THR A 279 -1.94 21.14 -17.52
CA THR A 279 -1.08 21.72 -18.54
C THR A 279 -1.53 21.30 -19.94
N GLU A 280 -1.30 22.15 -20.94
CA GLU A 280 -1.71 21.86 -22.32
C GLU A 280 -0.92 20.66 -22.87
N GLY A 281 -1.63 19.65 -23.40
CA GLY A 281 -1.02 18.41 -23.91
C GLY A 281 -0.66 17.36 -22.85
N GLU A 282 -1.08 17.56 -21.59
CA GLU A 282 -0.84 16.59 -20.52
C GLU A 282 -1.59 15.27 -20.73
N SER A 283 -0.94 14.14 -20.44
CA SER A 283 -1.56 12.82 -20.53
C SER A 283 -2.67 12.65 -19.49
N LEU A 284 -3.66 11.80 -19.79
CA LEU A 284 -4.74 11.44 -18.87
C LEU A 284 -5.62 12.61 -18.40
N THR A 285 -5.75 13.68 -19.19
CA THR A 285 -6.63 14.83 -18.91
C THR A 285 -8.02 14.44 -18.41
N PRO A 286 -8.72 13.45 -19.01
CA PRO A 286 -10.06 13.04 -18.54
C PRO A 286 -10.06 12.50 -17.11
N PHE A 287 -9.02 11.76 -16.70
CA PHE A 287 -8.88 11.21 -15.36
C PHE A 287 -8.58 12.31 -14.33
N ARG A 288 -7.76 13.30 -14.71
CA ARG A 288 -7.44 14.45 -13.85
C ARG A 288 -8.63 15.40 -13.68
N ASN A 289 -9.49 15.56 -14.70
CA ASN A 289 -10.69 16.40 -14.61
C ASN A 289 -11.58 16.02 -13.41
N LEU A 290 -11.74 14.72 -13.13
CA LEU A 290 -12.49 14.26 -11.97
C LEU A 290 -11.84 14.68 -10.64
N MET A 291 -10.51 14.58 -10.56
CA MET A 291 -9.76 15.01 -9.38
C MET A 291 -9.84 16.52 -9.16
N LEU A 292 -9.78 17.31 -10.23
CA LEU A 292 -9.96 18.76 -10.15
C LEU A 292 -11.37 19.14 -9.72
N TYR A 293 -12.38 18.43 -10.21
CA TYR A 293 -13.76 18.62 -9.74
C TYR A 293 -13.87 18.35 -8.24
N LEU A 294 -13.29 17.26 -7.73
CA LEU A 294 -13.27 16.95 -6.29
C LEU A 294 -12.47 17.99 -5.48
N ARG A 295 -11.34 18.46 -6.00
CA ARG A 295 -10.54 19.54 -5.40
C ARG A 295 -11.36 20.82 -5.23
N ASP A 296 -12.11 21.20 -6.26
CA ASP A 296 -12.91 22.44 -6.27
C ASP A 296 -14.13 22.35 -5.35
N HIS A 297 -14.48 21.13 -4.90
CA HIS A 297 -15.57 20.84 -3.97
C HIS A 297 -15.06 20.06 -2.73
N ALA A 298 -13.85 20.36 -2.26
CA ALA A 298 -13.19 19.62 -1.19
C ALA A 298 -13.95 19.68 0.16
N ASP A 299 -14.66 20.77 0.40
CA ASP A 299 -15.54 20.98 1.56
C ASP A 299 -16.74 20.02 1.58
N LYS A 300 -17.16 19.55 0.40
CA LYS A 300 -18.37 18.72 0.20
C LYS A 300 -18.06 17.24 -0.03
N SER A 301 -16.80 16.89 -0.21
CA SER A 301 -16.35 15.54 -0.56
C SER A 301 -15.57 14.87 0.57
N PHE A 302 -15.89 15.17 1.84
CA PHE A 302 -15.10 14.75 3.01
C PHE A 302 -14.81 13.24 3.04
N PHE A 303 -15.80 12.37 2.81
CA PHE A 303 -15.59 10.92 2.83
C PHE A 303 -14.71 10.44 1.67
N ILE A 304 -14.91 10.98 0.46
CA ILE A 304 -14.08 10.70 -0.72
C ILE A 304 -12.64 11.16 -0.46
N ASN A 305 -12.47 12.37 0.08
CA ASN A 305 -11.16 12.93 0.43
C ASN A 305 -10.48 12.12 1.52
N GLN A 306 -11.21 11.57 2.49
CA GLN A 306 -10.67 10.67 3.51
C GLN A 306 -10.12 9.38 2.89
N ARG A 307 -10.83 8.78 1.93
CA ARG A 307 -10.34 7.60 1.17
C ARG A 307 -9.15 7.93 0.29
N ILE A 308 -9.16 9.08 -0.37
CA ILE A 308 -8.03 9.59 -1.16
C ILE A 308 -6.81 9.77 -0.25
N ASP A 309 -6.93 10.46 0.87
CA ASP A 309 -5.83 10.70 1.79
C ASP A 309 -5.29 9.41 2.40
N GLU A 310 -6.16 8.45 2.74
CA GLU A 310 -5.74 7.12 3.21
C GLU A 310 -4.92 6.39 2.14
N CYS A 311 -5.41 6.34 0.89
CA CYS A 311 -4.71 5.68 -0.20
C CYS A 311 -3.37 6.36 -0.52
N ILE A 312 -3.31 7.70 -0.50
CA ILE A 312 -2.06 8.46 -0.67
C ILE A 312 -1.06 8.09 0.43
N LYS A 313 -1.50 8.05 1.70
CA LYS A 313 -0.64 7.65 2.81
C LYS A 313 -0.17 6.21 2.68
N PHE A 314 -1.02 5.29 2.23
CA PHE A 314 -0.60 3.93 1.92
C PHE A 314 0.48 3.89 0.84
N LEU A 315 0.23 4.51 -0.32
CA LEU A 315 1.18 4.56 -1.44
C LEU A 315 2.50 5.21 -1.06
N SER A 316 2.47 6.23 -0.18
CA SER A 316 3.68 6.92 0.26
C SER A 316 4.64 6.03 1.07
N PHE A 317 4.13 5.00 1.74
CA PHE A 317 4.94 3.98 2.42
C PHE A 317 5.33 2.80 1.53
N ILE A 318 4.88 2.77 0.27
CA ILE A 318 5.30 1.77 -0.71
C ILE A 318 6.57 2.22 -1.42
N ARG A 319 7.61 1.40 -1.30
CA ARG A 319 8.85 1.49 -2.08
C ARG A 319 8.77 0.52 -3.26
N MET A 320 8.65 1.08 -4.45
CA MET A 320 8.74 0.32 -5.70
C MET A 320 10.20 -0.01 -6.02
N THR A 321 10.40 -1.14 -6.70
CA THR A 321 11.70 -1.52 -7.25
C THR A 321 11.89 -0.91 -8.64
N ASP A 322 13.15 -0.71 -9.05
CA ASP A 322 13.47 -0.22 -10.41
C ASP A 322 12.79 -1.06 -11.50
N GLN A 323 12.70 -2.38 -11.29
CA GLN A 323 12.03 -3.29 -12.21
C GLN A 323 10.53 -2.98 -12.37
N GLN A 324 9.85 -2.57 -11.28
CA GLN A 324 8.43 -2.21 -11.34
C GLN A 324 8.20 -0.84 -12.00
N LEU A 325 9.22 0.02 -12.04
CA LEU A 325 9.15 1.36 -12.64
C LEU A 325 9.57 1.36 -14.12
N LEU A 326 10.55 0.55 -14.51
CA LEU A 326 11.17 0.60 -15.85
C LEU A 326 10.23 0.26 -17.00
N ASN A 327 9.34 -0.72 -16.84
CA ASN A 327 8.39 -1.15 -17.88
C ASN A 327 7.10 -1.72 -17.24
N PRO A 328 6.23 -0.88 -16.65
CA PRO A 328 4.96 -1.34 -16.14
C PRO A 328 4.09 -1.86 -17.28
N ASP A 329 3.74 -3.14 -17.23
CA ASP A 329 2.70 -3.71 -18.08
C ASP A 329 1.34 -3.27 -17.53
N TYR A 330 0.88 -2.10 -17.96
CA TYR A 330 -0.39 -1.51 -17.51
C TYR A 330 -1.59 -2.41 -17.83
N HIS A 331 -1.52 -3.19 -18.90
CA HIS A 331 -2.57 -4.14 -19.27
C HIS A 331 -2.69 -5.25 -18.23
N LYS A 332 -1.56 -5.89 -17.90
CA LYS A 332 -1.51 -6.91 -16.85
C LYS A 332 -1.86 -6.36 -15.48
N LEU A 333 -1.45 -5.13 -15.19
CA LEU A 333 -1.79 -4.44 -13.96
C LEU A 333 -3.30 -4.22 -13.85
N PHE A 334 -3.93 -3.73 -14.91
CA PHE A 334 -5.38 -3.51 -14.97
C PHE A 334 -6.16 -4.83 -14.88
N GLU A 335 -5.71 -5.87 -15.58
CA GLU A 335 -6.31 -7.20 -15.49
C GLU A 335 -6.22 -7.78 -14.07
N LEU A 336 -5.06 -7.67 -13.44
CA LEU A 336 -4.85 -8.10 -12.07
C LEU A 336 -5.72 -7.31 -11.11
N PHE A 337 -5.82 -6.01 -11.31
CA PHE A 337 -6.69 -5.14 -10.54
C PHE A 337 -8.14 -5.60 -10.62
N LEU A 338 -8.69 -5.75 -11.83
CA LEU A 338 -10.07 -6.20 -12.03
C LEU A 338 -10.31 -7.58 -11.41
N SER A 339 -9.35 -8.50 -11.51
CA SER A 339 -9.47 -9.83 -10.89
C SER A 339 -9.59 -9.79 -9.36
N LYS A 340 -9.00 -8.77 -8.70
CA LYS A 340 -9.09 -8.58 -7.25
C LYS A 340 -10.25 -7.67 -6.84
N TYR A 341 -10.62 -6.71 -7.70
CA TYR A 341 -11.68 -5.72 -7.49
C TYR A 341 -13.07 -6.30 -7.69
N ASP A 342 -13.34 -6.87 -8.86
CA ASP A 342 -14.54 -7.63 -9.14
C ASP A 342 -14.31 -8.59 -10.31
N ALA A 343 -14.12 -9.86 -9.96
CA ALA A 343 -13.90 -10.93 -10.94
C ALA A 343 -15.10 -11.13 -11.88
N LYS A 344 -16.30 -10.69 -11.49
CA LYS A 344 -17.52 -10.79 -12.32
C LYS A 344 -17.57 -9.65 -13.34
N SER A 345 -17.34 -8.41 -12.92
CA SER A 345 -17.13 -7.26 -13.82
C SER A 345 -16.06 -7.50 -14.87
N ARG A 346 -14.97 -8.20 -14.53
CA ARG A 346 -13.94 -8.61 -15.53
C ARG A 346 -14.54 -9.37 -16.72
N PHE A 347 -15.50 -10.25 -16.47
CA PHE A 347 -16.20 -11.00 -17.51
C PHE A 347 -17.24 -10.14 -18.22
N ASP A 348 -18.00 -9.36 -17.45
CA ASP A 348 -19.14 -8.57 -17.94
C ASP A 348 -18.69 -7.37 -18.82
N PHE A 349 -17.55 -6.73 -18.51
CA PHE A 349 -16.99 -5.63 -19.31
C PHE A 349 -15.99 -6.11 -20.39
N GLY A 350 -15.76 -7.41 -20.53
CA GLY A 350 -14.92 -7.95 -21.59
C GLY A 350 -13.48 -7.42 -21.59
N ALA A 351 -12.96 -7.01 -20.42
CA ALA A 351 -11.61 -6.45 -20.25
C ALA A 351 -10.55 -7.56 -20.36
N TYR A 352 -10.43 -8.14 -21.56
CA TYR A 352 -9.44 -9.14 -21.91
C TYR A 352 -8.29 -8.45 -22.62
N TYR A 353 -7.11 -8.53 -22.01
CA TYR A 353 -5.90 -8.12 -22.67
C TYR A 353 -5.64 -9.04 -23.87
N THR A 354 -5.52 -8.45 -25.06
CA THR A 354 -5.04 -9.17 -26.23
C THR A 354 -3.52 -9.26 -26.12
N PRO A 355 -2.93 -10.47 -26.00
CA PRO A 355 -1.48 -10.63 -25.89
C PRO A 355 -0.74 -9.87 -26.99
N LYS A 356 0.30 -9.11 -26.64
CA LYS A 356 1.10 -8.31 -27.57
C LYS A 356 1.48 -9.06 -28.85
N VAL A 357 1.90 -10.32 -28.73
CA VAL A 357 2.30 -11.16 -29.87
C VAL A 357 1.15 -11.40 -30.85
N LEU A 358 -0.08 -11.51 -30.35
CA LEU A 358 -1.27 -11.67 -31.19
C LEU A 358 -1.66 -10.33 -31.83
N ALA A 359 -1.63 -9.23 -31.07
CA ALA A 359 -1.89 -7.89 -31.61
C ALA A 359 -0.89 -7.54 -32.73
N ASP A 360 0.40 -7.77 -32.50
CA ASP A 360 1.50 -7.58 -33.46
C ASP A 360 1.26 -8.39 -34.75
N PHE A 361 0.91 -9.67 -34.59
CA PHE A 361 0.63 -10.55 -35.71
C PHE A 361 -0.57 -10.07 -36.55
N VAL A 362 -1.67 -9.69 -35.90
CA VAL A 362 -2.89 -9.24 -36.59
C VAL A 362 -2.66 -7.92 -37.32
N VAL A 363 -1.95 -6.95 -36.71
CA VAL A 363 -1.63 -5.67 -37.36
C VAL A 363 -0.78 -5.91 -38.61
N LYS A 364 0.28 -6.73 -38.51
CA LYS A 364 1.13 -7.09 -39.65
C LYS A 364 0.37 -7.87 -40.73
N LEU A 365 -0.49 -8.81 -40.32
CA LEU A 365 -1.31 -9.59 -41.25
C LEU A 365 -2.29 -8.67 -41.99
N THR A 366 -2.92 -7.73 -41.30
CA THR A 366 -3.83 -6.74 -41.90
C THR A 366 -3.10 -5.90 -42.94
N ASN A 367 -1.92 -5.36 -42.60
CA ASN A 367 -1.11 -4.61 -43.55
C ASN A 367 -0.68 -5.47 -44.75
N HIS A 368 -0.30 -6.73 -44.51
CA HIS A 368 0.06 -7.67 -45.57
C HIS A 368 -1.12 -7.94 -46.52
N VAL A 369 -2.31 -8.19 -45.99
CA VAL A 369 -3.53 -8.41 -46.78
C VAL A 369 -3.85 -7.18 -47.62
N VAL A 370 -3.74 -5.97 -47.08
CA VAL A 370 -3.93 -4.73 -47.85
C VAL A 370 -2.94 -4.65 -49.00
N ALA A 371 -1.65 -4.86 -48.75
CA ALA A 371 -0.62 -4.79 -49.79
C ALA A 371 -0.81 -5.84 -50.90
N GLN A 372 -1.35 -7.03 -50.59
CA GLN A 372 -1.65 -8.08 -51.57
C GLN A 372 -2.87 -7.75 -52.44
N ASN A 373 -3.92 -7.17 -51.85
CA ASN A 373 -5.18 -6.89 -52.55
C ASN A 373 -5.20 -5.51 -53.23
N PHE A 374 -4.40 -4.58 -52.74
CA PHE A 374 -4.28 -3.21 -53.23
C PHE A 374 -2.80 -2.88 -53.48
N PRO A 375 -2.28 -3.13 -54.69
CA PRO A 375 -0.86 -2.96 -54.99
C PRO A 375 -0.37 -1.54 -54.68
N GLY A 376 0.70 -1.44 -53.89
CA GLY A 376 1.31 -0.17 -53.49
C GLY A 376 0.54 0.59 -52.42
N LYS A 377 -0.43 -0.05 -51.75
CA LYS A 377 -1.17 0.52 -50.61
C LYS A 377 -0.78 -0.13 -49.30
N SER A 378 -0.96 0.61 -48.21
CA SER A 378 -0.75 0.18 -46.83
C SER A 378 -1.91 0.62 -45.94
N ILE A 379 -2.05 -0.03 -44.78
CA ILE A 379 -2.97 0.46 -43.74
C ILE A 379 -2.55 1.83 -43.19
N TYR A 380 -1.26 2.18 -43.27
CA TYR A 380 -0.71 3.45 -42.77
C TYR A 380 -0.82 4.61 -43.78
N ASP A 381 -1.40 4.40 -44.97
CA ASP A 381 -1.54 5.46 -45.96
C ASP A 381 -2.47 6.58 -45.46
N ASP A 382 -2.13 7.84 -45.81
CA ASP A 382 -2.91 9.03 -45.45
C ASP A 382 -4.39 8.92 -45.83
N GLY A 383 -5.26 9.33 -44.91
CA GLY A 383 -6.71 9.35 -45.10
C GLY A 383 -7.41 8.01 -44.85
N ASN A 384 -6.67 6.94 -44.53
CA ASN A 384 -7.28 5.71 -44.05
C ASN A 384 -7.99 5.91 -42.71
N THR A 385 -8.96 5.05 -42.42
CA THR A 385 -9.63 5.00 -41.11
C THR A 385 -9.56 3.56 -40.60
N ILE A 386 -8.92 3.39 -39.44
CA ILE A 386 -8.77 2.10 -38.77
C ILE A 386 -9.65 2.12 -37.53
N ILE A 387 -10.58 1.17 -37.46
CA ILE A 387 -11.59 1.09 -36.40
C ILE A 387 -11.38 -0.21 -35.62
N ASP A 388 -11.17 -0.09 -34.32
CA ASP A 388 -11.26 -1.20 -33.37
C ASP A 388 -12.55 -1.03 -32.55
N PRO A 389 -13.63 -1.73 -32.92
CA PRO A 389 -14.93 -1.57 -32.28
C PRO A 389 -15.00 -2.18 -30.87
N CYS A 390 -13.97 -2.92 -30.47
CA CYS A 390 -13.87 -3.53 -29.14
C CYS A 390 -12.44 -3.30 -28.62
N CYS A 391 -12.04 -2.03 -28.57
CA CYS A 391 -10.66 -1.62 -28.34
C CYS A 391 -10.12 -2.10 -27.00
N GLY A 392 -10.99 -2.24 -25.99
CA GLY A 392 -10.62 -2.72 -24.67
C GLY A 392 -9.46 -1.88 -24.12
N THR A 393 -8.32 -2.50 -23.85
CA THR A 393 -7.13 -1.79 -23.36
C THR A 393 -6.27 -1.16 -24.46
N GLY A 394 -6.64 -1.28 -25.75
CA GLY A 394 -5.97 -0.63 -26.87
C GLY A 394 -4.79 -1.37 -27.47
N SER A 395 -4.67 -2.69 -27.26
CA SER A 395 -3.51 -3.47 -27.73
C SER A 395 -3.27 -3.39 -29.23
N PHE A 396 -4.32 -3.37 -30.06
CA PHE A 396 -4.16 -3.20 -31.51
C PHE A 396 -3.72 -1.77 -31.88
N MET A 397 -4.20 -0.76 -31.15
CA MET A 397 -3.81 0.65 -31.36
C MET A 397 -2.34 0.88 -31.03
N GLU A 398 -1.85 0.30 -29.93
CA GLU A 398 -0.42 0.35 -29.57
C GLU A 398 0.46 -0.27 -30.67
N GLU A 399 0.08 -1.44 -31.18
CA GLU A 399 0.84 -2.12 -32.24
C GLU A 399 0.73 -1.39 -33.58
N LEU A 400 -0.41 -0.78 -33.91
CA LEU A 400 -0.53 0.08 -35.10
C LEU A 400 0.50 1.20 -35.06
N ILE A 401 0.59 1.92 -33.94
CA ILE A 401 1.57 3.01 -33.76
C ILE A 401 3.01 2.47 -33.80
N CYS A 402 3.28 1.32 -33.18
CA CYS A 402 4.63 0.73 -33.18
C CYS A 402 5.13 0.31 -34.56
N HIS A 403 4.23 -0.11 -35.46
CA HIS A 403 4.58 -0.57 -36.80
C HIS A 403 4.39 0.50 -37.89
N ASP A 404 3.96 1.70 -37.53
CA ASP A 404 3.84 2.82 -38.45
C ASP A 404 5.24 3.41 -38.77
N PRO A 405 5.78 3.20 -39.98
CA PRO A 405 7.11 3.65 -40.32
C PRO A 405 7.18 5.14 -40.71
N GLY A 406 6.03 5.81 -40.88
CA GLY A 406 5.94 7.10 -41.55
C GLY A 406 5.17 8.19 -40.81
N ASP A 407 4.56 7.88 -39.65
CA ASP A 407 3.65 8.78 -38.92
C ASP A 407 2.52 9.28 -39.85
N GLY A 408 1.87 8.31 -40.50
CA GLY A 408 0.87 8.58 -41.55
C GLY A 408 -0.33 9.35 -41.00
N SER A 409 -0.94 10.19 -41.82
CA SER A 409 -2.14 10.96 -41.45
C SER A 409 -3.43 10.13 -41.61
N TYR A 410 -3.51 9.00 -40.90
CA TYR A 410 -4.71 8.16 -40.83
C TYR A 410 -5.49 8.38 -39.52
N ASN A 411 -6.78 8.02 -39.54
CA ASN A 411 -7.66 8.14 -38.39
C ASN A 411 -7.67 6.83 -37.60
N LEU A 412 -7.41 6.91 -36.30
CA LEU A 412 -7.60 5.81 -35.36
C LEU A 412 -8.88 6.03 -34.55
N CYS A 413 -9.74 5.01 -34.51
CA CYS A 413 -10.95 5.01 -33.69
C CYS A 413 -11.01 3.71 -32.89
N GLY A 414 -10.77 3.80 -31.58
CA GLY A 414 -11.11 2.76 -30.62
C GLY A 414 -12.43 3.10 -29.95
N ILE A 415 -13.36 2.13 -29.87
CA ILE A 415 -14.64 2.25 -29.16
C ILE A 415 -14.55 1.58 -27.80
#